data_AF-A0A1J9PZJ7-F1
#
_entry.id   AF-A0A1J9PZJ7-F1
#
_cell.length_a   1.000
_cell.length_b   1.000
_cell.length_c   1.000
_cell.angle_alpha   90.00
_cell.angle_beta   90.00
_cell.angle_gamma   90.00
#
_symmetry.space_group_name_H-M   'P 1'
#
loop_
_entity.id
_entity.type
_entity.pdbx_description
1 polymer ?
#
loop_
_entity_poly.entity_id
_entity_poly.type
_entity_poly.pdbx_seq_one_letter_code
_entity_poly.pdbx_strand_id
1 'polypeptide(L)'
;PTWHPRISSICLANPLHDKNHLHPPEFATFMSTRSRAYLLSEKPLNTPVAGRYEFGCNCYSSGEALDVESIMPSAWGSMLKWLDVMFENSALEEVEVIVAEDGLGEGNVVVA
;
A
#
# COMPACT_ATOMS: atom_id res chain seq x y z
N PRO A 1 3.22 17.24 -16.44
CA PRO A 1 2.21 17.70 -15.45
C PRO A 1 2.69 17.40 -14.02
N THR A 2 2.83 18.42 -13.18
CA THR A 2 3.28 18.25 -11.78
C THR A 2 2.08 17.87 -10.91
N TRP A 3 1.99 16.59 -10.52
CA TRP A 3 0.94 16.05 -9.65
C TRP A 3 1.13 16.50 -8.19
N HIS A 4 2.37 16.77 -7.78
CA HIS A 4 2.71 17.46 -6.55
C HIS A 4 2.46 18.97 -6.72
N PRO A 5 1.74 19.70 -5.83
CA PRO A 5 1.22 19.32 -4.51
C PRO A 5 -0.29 19.02 -4.47
N ARG A 6 -0.88 18.55 -5.58
CA ARG A 6 -2.35 18.40 -5.71
C ARG A 6 -2.90 17.13 -5.05
N ILE A 7 -2.07 16.10 -4.91
CA ILE A 7 -2.42 14.81 -4.31
C ILE A 7 -1.52 14.60 -3.10
N SER A 8 -2.14 14.39 -1.93
CA SER A 8 -1.41 14.20 -0.67
C SER A 8 -0.98 12.75 -0.47
N SER A 9 -1.81 11.80 -0.89
CA SER A 9 -1.59 10.37 -0.70
C SER A 9 -2.59 9.53 -1.52
N ILE A 10 -2.29 8.25 -1.75
CA ILE A 10 -3.16 7.33 -2.51
C ILE A 10 -3.32 5.99 -1.76
N CYS A 11 -4.55 5.49 -1.67
CA CYS A 11 -4.85 4.11 -1.31
C CYS A 11 -5.30 3.33 -2.55
N LEU A 12 -4.77 2.14 -2.77
CA LEU A 12 -5.08 1.27 -3.90
C LEU A 12 -5.79 0.01 -3.40
N ALA A 13 -6.93 -0.33 -3.99
CA ALA A 13 -7.61 -1.60 -3.76
C ALA A 13 -7.28 -2.55 -4.92
N ASN A 14 -6.42 -3.53 -4.66
CA ASN A 14 -5.90 -4.47 -5.66
C ASN A 14 -5.25 -3.78 -6.89
N PRO A 15 -4.08 -3.13 -6.73
CA PRO A 15 -3.37 -2.49 -7.83
C PRO A 15 -3.10 -3.46 -8.98
N LEU A 16 -3.14 -2.93 -10.21
CA LEU A 16 -2.85 -3.66 -11.45
C LEU A 16 -1.56 -3.19 -12.14
N HIS A 17 -0.89 -2.19 -11.57
CA HIS A 17 0.35 -1.66 -12.12
C HIS A 17 1.55 -2.47 -11.63
N ASP A 18 2.67 -2.31 -12.34
CA ASP A 18 3.97 -2.85 -11.94
C ASP A 18 4.91 -1.68 -11.60
N LYS A 19 5.77 -1.86 -10.60
CA LYS A 19 6.73 -0.86 -10.12
C LYS A 19 7.62 -0.34 -11.25
N ASN A 20 7.98 -1.18 -12.22
CA ASN A 20 8.80 -0.81 -13.37
C ASN A 20 8.08 0.16 -14.32
N HIS A 21 6.76 0.32 -14.21
CA HIS A 21 5.99 1.31 -14.97
C HIS A 21 5.81 2.63 -14.21
N LEU A 22 6.34 2.76 -12.99
CA LEU A 22 6.26 3.99 -12.22
C LEU A 22 7.30 5.00 -12.72
N HIS A 23 6.88 5.78 -13.71
CA HIS A 23 7.65 6.90 -14.24
C HIS A 23 6.84 8.20 -14.13
N PRO A 24 7.49 9.34 -13.90
CA PRO A 24 8.94 9.52 -13.68
C PRO A 24 9.40 9.07 -12.27
N PRO A 25 10.72 9.05 -11.95
CA PRO A 25 11.22 8.59 -10.65
C PRO A 25 10.60 9.29 -9.43
N GLU A 26 10.25 10.56 -9.56
CA GLU A 26 9.58 11.31 -8.49
C GLU A 26 8.19 10.72 -8.19
N PHE A 27 7.50 10.20 -9.20
CA PHE A 27 6.24 9.50 -9.01
C PHE A 27 6.46 8.14 -8.34
N ALA A 28 7.51 7.41 -8.68
CA ALA A 28 7.89 6.19 -7.98
C ALA A 28 8.19 6.46 -6.49
N THR A 29 8.91 7.54 -6.17
CA THR A 29 9.14 7.98 -4.79
C THR A 29 7.84 8.30 -4.07
N PHE A 30 6.90 8.98 -4.72
CA PHE A 30 5.59 9.26 -4.14
C PHE A 30 4.76 8.00 -3.90
N MET A 31 4.75 7.05 -4.84
CA MET A 31 4.10 5.75 -4.64
C MET A 31 4.73 5.03 -3.44
N SER A 32 6.06 5.04 -3.34
CA SER A 32 6.84 4.38 -2.29
C SER A 32 6.55 4.91 -0.88
N THR A 33 6.43 6.23 -0.74
CA THR A 33 6.41 6.94 0.55
C THR A 33 5.02 7.45 0.95
N ARG A 34 4.14 7.68 -0.03
CA ARG A 34 2.82 8.30 0.18
C ARG A 34 1.68 7.54 -0.48
N SER A 35 1.90 6.27 -0.82
CA SER A 35 0.83 5.37 -1.25
C SER A 35 0.90 4.05 -0.51
N ARG A 36 -0.24 3.36 -0.45
CA ARG A 36 -0.31 1.98 0.02
C ARG A 36 -1.39 1.19 -0.70
N ALA A 37 -1.22 -0.12 -0.73
CA ALA A 37 -2.14 -1.05 -1.36
C ALA A 37 -2.79 -1.97 -0.34
N TYR A 38 -4.04 -2.33 -0.60
CA TYR A 38 -4.77 -3.38 0.06
C TYR A 38 -4.99 -4.54 -0.93
N LEU A 39 -4.51 -5.72 -0.55
CA LEU A 39 -4.51 -6.93 -1.37
C LEU A 39 -5.44 -7.98 -0.78
N LEU A 40 -5.91 -8.92 -1.63
CA LEU A 40 -6.59 -10.12 -1.15
C LEU A 40 -5.69 -10.91 -0.20
N SER A 41 -6.15 -11.05 1.03
CA SER A 41 -5.52 -11.86 2.05
C SER A 41 -6.51 -12.07 3.20
N GLU A 42 -6.59 -13.31 3.68
CA GLU A 42 -7.38 -13.68 4.86
C GLU A 42 -6.74 -13.24 6.18
N LYS A 43 -5.51 -12.67 6.13
CA LYS A 43 -4.86 -12.11 7.32
C LYS A 43 -5.71 -10.94 7.85
N PRO A 44 -5.65 -10.61 9.16
CA PRO A 44 -6.41 -9.48 9.70
C PRO A 44 -6.17 -8.18 8.91
N LEU A 45 -7.19 -7.34 8.73
CA LEU A 45 -7.09 -6.04 8.06
C LEU A 45 -5.89 -5.25 8.62
N ASN A 46 -5.12 -4.63 7.72
CA ASN A 46 -3.87 -3.90 8.01
C ASN A 46 -2.67 -4.77 8.41
N THR A 47 -2.76 -6.09 8.31
CA THR A 47 -1.56 -6.93 8.43
C THR A 47 -0.67 -6.69 7.21
N PRO A 48 0.62 -6.37 7.36
CA PRO A 48 1.53 -6.26 6.23
C PRO A 48 1.60 -7.57 5.43
N VAL A 49 1.62 -7.45 4.10
CA VAL A 49 1.74 -8.59 3.18
C VAL A 49 2.79 -8.32 2.10
N ALA A 50 3.26 -9.37 1.45
CA ALA A 50 4.16 -9.25 0.30
C ALA A 50 3.47 -8.50 -0.86
N GLY A 51 4.27 -7.85 -1.69
CA GLY A 51 3.78 -7.06 -2.85
C GLY A 51 4.51 -5.74 -3.07
N ARG A 52 5.29 -5.25 -2.09
CA ARG A 52 6.02 -3.98 -2.23
C ARG A 52 6.98 -3.95 -3.42
N TYR A 53 7.68 -5.05 -3.69
CA TYR A 53 8.60 -5.14 -4.83
C TYR A 53 7.86 -5.09 -6.17
N GLU A 54 6.62 -5.58 -6.22
CA GLU A 54 5.76 -5.57 -7.40
C GLU A 54 5.06 -4.23 -7.60
N PHE A 55 4.46 -3.66 -6.55
CA PHE A 55 3.61 -2.47 -6.67
C PHE A 55 4.31 -1.16 -6.30
N GLY A 56 5.54 -1.21 -5.77
CA GLY A 56 6.31 -0.03 -5.41
C GLY A 56 5.78 0.76 -4.21
N CYS A 57 4.90 0.17 -3.39
CA CYS A 57 4.36 0.77 -2.17
C CYS A 57 4.09 -0.31 -1.11
N ASN A 58 3.86 0.07 0.14
CA ASN A 58 3.55 -0.92 1.18
C ASN A 58 2.20 -1.59 0.91
N CYS A 59 2.14 -2.89 1.15
CA CYS A 59 0.98 -3.73 0.89
C CYS A 59 0.43 -4.29 2.19
N TYR A 60 -0.88 -4.25 2.32
CA TYR A 60 -1.60 -4.67 3.52
C TYR A 60 -2.74 -5.62 3.15
N SER A 61 -3.07 -6.53 4.06
CA SER A 61 -4.24 -7.36 3.96
C SER A 61 -5.51 -6.50 3.99
N SER A 62 -6.45 -6.78 3.09
CA SER A 62 -7.82 -6.27 3.12
C SER A 62 -8.72 -7.01 4.11
N GLY A 63 -8.32 -8.20 4.57
CA GLY A 63 -9.19 -9.13 5.29
C GLY A 63 -10.13 -9.94 4.38
N GLU A 64 -10.04 -9.75 3.06
CA GLU A 64 -10.86 -10.45 2.06
C GLU A 64 -10.07 -11.57 1.39
N ALA A 65 -10.72 -12.72 1.21
CA ALA A 65 -10.09 -13.93 0.67
C ALA A 65 -10.07 -13.98 -0.86
N LEU A 66 -11.19 -13.59 -1.49
CA LEU A 66 -11.50 -13.98 -2.88
C LEU A 66 -11.90 -12.81 -3.78
N ASP A 67 -12.78 -11.94 -3.30
CA ASP A 67 -13.42 -10.93 -4.16
C ASP A 67 -12.71 -9.58 -4.03
N VAL A 68 -12.06 -9.13 -5.11
CA VAL A 68 -11.34 -7.85 -5.13
C VAL A 68 -12.27 -6.66 -4.92
N GLU A 69 -13.52 -6.78 -5.39
CA GLU A 69 -14.56 -5.78 -5.21
C GLU A 69 -14.94 -5.58 -3.74
N SER A 70 -14.71 -6.58 -2.89
CA SER A 70 -14.96 -6.52 -1.44
C SER A 70 -13.86 -5.80 -0.67
N ILE A 71 -12.68 -5.55 -1.27
CA ILE A 71 -11.58 -4.85 -0.59
C ILE A 71 -12.01 -3.43 -0.17
N MET A 72 -12.66 -2.69 -1.07
CA MET A 72 -13.09 -1.32 -0.79
C MET A 72 -14.08 -1.25 0.39
N PRO A 73 -15.21 -1.98 0.40
CA PRO A 73 -16.14 -1.94 1.52
C PRO A 73 -15.56 -2.48 2.84
N SER A 74 -14.53 -3.33 2.81
CA SER A 74 -13.91 -3.86 4.04
C SER A 74 -12.79 -2.98 4.58
N ALA A 75 -12.01 -2.33 3.71
CA ALA A 75 -10.83 -1.56 4.09
C ALA A 75 -11.03 -0.03 4.11
N TRP A 76 -12.14 0.53 3.60
CA TRP A 76 -12.32 1.98 3.46
C TRP A 76 -12.09 2.76 4.76
N GLY A 77 -12.53 2.23 5.91
CA GLY A 77 -12.35 2.91 7.20
C GLY A 77 -10.88 3.05 7.58
N SER A 78 -10.07 2.03 7.27
CA SER A 78 -8.62 2.08 7.46
C SER A 78 -7.93 2.99 6.44
N MET A 79 -8.38 2.93 5.18
CA MET A 79 -7.90 3.81 4.11
C MET A 79 -8.10 5.28 4.49
N LEU A 80 -9.31 5.69 4.89
CA LEU A 80 -9.61 7.06 5.28
C LEU A 80 -8.77 7.51 6.48
N LYS A 81 -8.69 6.68 7.53
CA LYS A 81 -7.86 7.01 8.70
C LYS A 81 -6.40 7.27 8.31
N TRP A 82 -5.84 6.48 7.40
CA TRP A 82 -4.47 6.70 6.94
C TRP A 82 -4.35 7.93 6.03
N LEU A 83 -5.32 8.14 5.13
CA LEU A 83 -5.35 9.32 4.26
C LEU A 83 -5.43 10.62 5.07
N ASP A 84 -6.23 10.65 6.14
CA ASP A 84 -6.34 11.79 7.06
C ASP A 84 -4.98 12.11 7.72
N VAL A 85 -4.30 11.11 8.27
CA VAL A 85 -2.96 11.28 8.89
C VAL A 85 -1.94 11.81 7.88
N MET A 86 -1.94 11.26 6.66
CA MET A 86 -1.05 11.70 5.60
C MET A 86 -1.37 13.12 5.12
N PHE A 87 -2.64 13.51 5.10
CA PHE A 87 -3.04 14.87 4.74
C PHE A 87 -2.64 15.88 5.81
N GLU A 88 -2.86 15.56 7.09
CA GLU A 88 -2.51 16.41 8.24
C GLU A 88 -0.99 16.60 8.38
N ASN A 89 -0.19 15.63 7.93
CA ASN A 89 1.27 15.67 8.00
C ASN A 89 1.94 15.50 6.63
N SER A 90 2.19 16.63 5.96
CA SER A 90 2.84 16.67 4.64
C SER A 90 4.31 16.22 4.63
N ALA A 91 4.96 16.15 5.79
CA ALA A 91 6.34 15.67 5.93
C ALA A 91 6.42 14.17 6.30
N LEU A 92 5.29 13.55 6.66
CA LEU A 92 5.25 12.14 7.03
C LEU A 92 5.50 11.26 5.79
N GLU A 93 6.49 10.39 5.86
CA GLU A 93 6.74 9.37 4.84
C GLU A 93 6.52 7.99 5.45
N GLU A 94 5.92 7.10 4.66
CA GLU A 94 5.74 5.73 5.06
C GLU A 94 7.08 4.99 5.04
N VAL A 95 7.45 4.39 6.18
CA VAL A 95 8.66 3.56 6.29
C VAL A 95 8.45 2.27 5.51
N GLU A 96 9.48 1.81 4.80
CA GLU A 96 9.39 0.62 3.98
C GLU A 96 9.12 -0.63 4.83
N VAL A 97 8.09 -1.39 4.47
CA VAL A 97 7.77 -2.67 5.10
C VAL A 97 8.06 -3.78 4.12
N ILE A 98 9.05 -4.61 4.44
CA ILE A 98 9.40 -5.80 3.65
C ILE A 98 8.82 -7.02 4.34
N VAL A 99 7.97 -7.73 3.60
CA VAL A 99 7.39 -9.02 4.01
C VAL A 99 7.92 -10.06 3.04
N ALA A 100 8.51 -11.13 3.58
CA ALA A 100 8.90 -12.28 2.76
C ALA A 100 7.66 -12.97 2.19
N GLU A 101 7.74 -13.49 0.97
CA GLU A 101 6.70 -14.40 0.46
C GLU A 101 6.76 -15.69 1.27
N ASP A 102 5.65 -16.04 1.92
CA ASP A 102 5.55 -17.22 2.78
C ASP A 102 5.62 -18.48 1.91
N GLY A 103 6.82 -19.04 1.75
CA GLY A 103 6.97 -20.46 1.50
C GLY A 103 6.58 -21.23 2.77
N LEU A 104 5.28 -21.38 3.03
CA LEU A 104 4.71 -22.18 4.13
C LEU A 104 5.39 -21.92 5.51
N GLY A 105 5.30 -20.70 6.03
CA GLY A 105 5.72 -20.40 7.41
C GLY A 105 5.73 -18.90 7.68
N GLU A 106 5.28 -18.51 8.87
CA GLU A 106 5.11 -17.12 9.36
C GLU A 106 6.17 -16.15 8.82
N GLY A 107 5.74 -15.27 7.91
CA GLY A 107 6.59 -14.25 7.30
C GLY A 107 7.15 -13.30 8.33
N ASN A 108 8.48 -13.20 8.36
CA ASN A 108 9.17 -12.14 9.10
C ASN A 108 8.89 -10.80 8.43
N VAL A 109 8.36 -9.85 9.21
CA VAL A 109 8.24 -8.45 8.82
C VAL A 109 9.53 -7.75 9.21
N VAL A 110 10.28 -7.22 8.24
CA VAL A 110 11.42 -6.34 8.51
C VAL A 110 11.05 -4.92 8.09
N VAL A 111 11.26 -3.99 9.01
CA VAL A 111 11.14 -2.54 8.76
C VAL A 111 12.54 -2.05 8.38
N ALA A 112 12.69 -1.54 7.16
CA ALA A 112 13.97 -1.09 6.61
C ALA A 112 14.19 0.41 6.84
#